data_AF-A0AAU4CV30-F1
#
_entry.id   AF-A0AAU4CV30-F1
#
_cell.length_a   1.000
_cell.length_b   1.000
_cell.length_c   1.000
_cell.angle_alpha   90.00
_cell.angle_beta   90.00
_cell.angle_gamma   90.00
#
_symmetry.space_group_name_H-M   'P 1'
#
loop_
_entity.id
_entity.type
_entity.pdbx_description
1 polymer ?
#
loop_
_entity_poly.entity_id
_entity_poly.type
_entity_poly.pdbx_seq_one_letter_code
_entity_poly.pdbx_strand_id
1 'polypeptide(L)'
;MRTLATATRAGVLAATAGALLFTGVAAQGTAVAAPQGKPAKLTVAKYRDWLKNNDEATASLKLLKAFDKLPKAKQQKFVDYLQNRKVQEAYNVRAGGYINRGGHNEEAYNKDVRFVADIKGVRKATRAGSHITLTFTATERIYNLPVITQKTVLSYDYGSAVKSPKYKRSVTNLNGAVAITPVKKDAIKVSGRNISATTTWKAAPLYRSVGATPLTKRQTTATVNVKFNAWVGNR
;
A
#
# COMPACT_ATOMS: atom_id res chain seq x y z
N MET A 1 23.80 46.66 19.69
CA MET A 1 22.77 46.17 18.75
C MET A 1 23.47 45.35 17.68
N ARG A 2 23.23 44.03 17.63
CA ARG A 2 23.86 43.11 16.67
C ARG A 2 22.79 42.58 15.73
N THR A 3 22.86 42.99 14.47
CA THR A 3 21.99 42.58 13.37
C THR A 3 22.40 41.18 12.93
N LEU A 4 21.47 40.22 12.96
CA LEU A 4 21.64 38.89 12.40
C LEU A 4 20.85 38.80 11.08
N ALA A 5 21.58 38.68 9.97
CA ALA A 5 21.02 38.37 8.67
C ALA A 5 20.76 36.86 8.57
N THR A 6 19.48 36.46 8.54
CA THR A 6 19.07 35.08 8.22
C THR A 6 19.02 34.90 6.71
N ALA A 7 19.98 34.14 6.18
CA ALA A 7 20.00 33.69 4.80
C ALA A 7 18.83 32.73 4.53
N THR A 8 18.00 33.08 3.56
CA THR A 8 16.97 32.25 2.95
C THR A 8 17.62 31.11 2.16
N ARG A 9 17.35 29.86 2.54
CA ARG A 9 17.55 28.70 1.65
C ARG A 9 16.20 28.18 1.17
N ALA A 10 15.96 28.38 -0.11
CA ALA A 10 14.87 27.77 -0.86
C ALA A 10 14.98 26.24 -0.77
N GLY A 11 13.92 25.60 -0.26
CA GLY A 11 13.77 24.15 -0.28
C GLY A 11 13.50 23.68 -1.69
N VAL A 12 14.49 23.05 -2.32
CA VAL A 12 14.34 22.36 -3.60
C VAL A 12 13.47 21.12 -3.36
N LEU A 13 12.30 21.09 -4.00
CA LEU A 13 11.46 19.91 -4.18
C LEU A 13 12.22 18.91 -5.06
N ALA A 14 12.95 17.98 -4.43
CA ALA A 14 13.51 16.83 -5.12
C ALA A 14 12.40 15.78 -5.32
N ALA A 15 11.82 15.77 -6.52
CA ALA A 15 11.06 14.63 -7.02
C ALA A 15 12.04 13.50 -7.33
N THR A 16 12.18 12.53 -6.42
CA THR A 16 12.94 11.30 -6.66
C THR A 16 12.14 10.37 -7.56
N ALA A 17 12.27 10.57 -8.86
CA ALA A 17 12.09 9.49 -9.83
C ALA A 17 13.30 8.57 -9.70
N GLY A 18 13.11 7.39 -9.10
CA GLY A 18 14.14 6.37 -8.99
C GLY A 18 14.53 5.83 -10.36
N ALA A 19 15.59 6.38 -10.94
CA ALA A 19 16.33 5.78 -12.04
C ALA A 19 17.32 4.76 -11.44
N LEU A 20 17.04 3.47 -11.61
CA LEU A 20 18.05 2.42 -11.46
C LEU A 20 18.98 2.52 -12.68
N LEU A 21 20.16 3.10 -12.50
CA LEU A 21 21.26 3.02 -13.47
C LEU A 21 22.42 2.24 -12.85
N PHE A 22 22.73 1.12 -13.49
CA PHE A 22 23.95 0.36 -13.29
C PHE A 22 25.12 1.01 -14.04
N THR A 23 26.28 0.93 -13.40
CA THR A 23 27.68 0.93 -13.88
C THR A 23 28.35 2.19 -14.40
N GLY A 24 29.56 2.41 -13.89
CA GLY A 24 30.75 2.61 -14.72
C GLY A 24 31.18 4.06 -14.92
N VAL A 25 32.45 4.32 -14.60
CA VAL A 25 33.12 5.61 -14.77
C VAL A 25 33.20 5.97 -16.27
N ALA A 26 33.08 7.27 -16.55
CA ALA A 26 32.74 7.89 -17.82
C ALA A 26 33.80 7.85 -18.94
N ALA A 27 33.32 7.90 -20.19
CA ALA A 27 33.91 8.72 -21.26
C ALA A 27 32.89 8.99 -22.39
N GLN A 28 32.56 10.29 -22.54
CA GLN A 28 32.19 11.04 -23.75
C GLN A 28 30.94 10.64 -24.58
N GLY A 29 30.07 11.65 -24.76
CA GLY A 29 28.96 11.66 -25.72
C GLY A 29 27.61 11.87 -25.03
N THR A 30 27.20 13.13 -24.84
CA THR A 30 25.83 13.49 -24.43
C THR A 30 24.84 13.19 -25.54
N ALA A 31 24.54 11.91 -25.74
CA ALA A 31 23.25 11.50 -26.26
C ALA A 31 22.26 11.61 -25.09
N VAL A 32 21.30 12.53 -25.19
CA VAL A 32 20.14 12.52 -24.30
C VAL A 32 19.45 11.19 -24.54
N ALA A 33 19.69 10.24 -23.63
CA ALA A 33 19.14 8.90 -23.73
C ALA A 33 17.62 9.03 -23.85
N ALA A 34 17.07 8.53 -24.96
CA ALA A 34 15.63 8.36 -25.11
C ALA A 34 15.09 7.66 -23.85
N PRO A 35 13.92 8.06 -23.32
CA PRO A 35 13.40 7.49 -22.09
C PRO A 35 13.39 5.97 -22.23
N GLN A 36 14.26 5.30 -21.47
CA GLN A 36 14.38 3.85 -21.54
C GLN A 36 13.01 3.25 -21.26
N GLY A 37 12.44 2.59 -22.27
CA GLY A 37 11.14 1.95 -22.14
C GLY A 37 11.16 0.97 -20.98
N LYS A 38 10.02 0.84 -20.28
CA LYS A 38 9.90 -0.05 -19.12
C LYS A 38 10.44 -1.46 -19.45
N PRO A 39 11.13 -2.12 -18.51
CA PRO A 39 11.61 -3.48 -18.72
C PRO A 39 10.45 -4.43 -19.08
N ALA A 40 10.75 -5.45 -19.89
CA ALA A 40 9.71 -6.34 -20.44
C ALA A 40 9.00 -7.17 -19.36
N LYS A 41 9.78 -7.86 -18.51
CA LYS A 41 9.27 -8.78 -17.49
C LYS A 41 10.18 -8.80 -16.25
N LEU A 42 9.59 -8.95 -15.08
CA LEU A 42 10.26 -9.29 -13.83
C LEU A 42 10.57 -10.80 -13.84
N THR A 43 11.82 -11.17 -13.57
CA THR A 43 12.28 -12.56 -13.48
C THR A 43 12.49 -12.95 -12.02
N VAL A 44 12.57 -14.25 -11.74
CA VAL A 44 12.87 -14.76 -10.38
C VAL A 44 14.16 -14.18 -9.83
N ALA A 45 15.24 -14.16 -10.61
CA ALA A 45 16.52 -13.59 -10.18
C ALA A 45 16.38 -12.09 -9.83
N LYS A 46 15.78 -11.31 -10.73
CA LYS A 46 15.55 -9.86 -10.50
C LYS A 46 14.66 -9.61 -9.28
N TYR A 47 13.66 -10.45 -9.06
CA TYR A 47 12.79 -10.32 -7.89
C TYR A 47 13.53 -10.62 -6.58
N ARG A 48 14.38 -11.66 -6.55
CA ARG A 48 15.21 -11.96 -5.38
C ARG A 48 16.18 -10.83 -5.07
N ASP A 49 16.84 -10.29 -6.08
CA ASP A 49 17.77 -9.18 -5.90
C ASP A 49 17.05 -7.88 -5.51
N TRP A 50 15.85 -7.66 -6.04
CA TRP A 50 15.00 -6.57 -5.60
C TRP A 50 14.61 -6.70 -4.12
N LEU A 51 14.23 -7.90 -3.66
CA LEU A 51 13.90 -8.13 -2.23
C LEU A 51 15.09 -7.91 -1.28
N LYS A 52 16.34 -8.09 -1.74
CA LYS A 52 17.54 -7.80 -0.93
C LYS A 52 17.78 -6.29 -0.75
N ASN A 53 17.38 -5.50 -1.74
CA ASN A 53 17.70 -4.07 -1.83
C ASN A 53 16.49 -3.16 -1.58
N ASN A 54 15.36 -3.72 -1.18
CA ASN A 54 14.14 -2.96 -0.92
C ASN A 54 14.21 -2.24 0.44
N ASP A 55 13.72 -1.00 0.49
CA ASP A 55 13.64 -0.16 1.68
C ASP A 55 12.85 -0.82 2.83
N GLU A 56 11.94 -1.74 2.49
CA GLU A 56 11.20 -2.58 3.44
C GLU A 56 12.06 -3.76 3.96
N ALA A 57 13.30 -3.50 4.37
CA ALA A 57 14.35 -4.51 4.55
C ALA A 57 13.92 -5.72 5.41
N THR A 58 13.23 -5.48 6.54
CA THR A 58 12.82 -6.59 7.43
C THR A 58 11.73 -7.47 6.80
N ALA A 59 10.71 -6.86 6.19
CA ALA A 59 9.62 -7.61 5.57
C ALA A 59 10.09 -8.31 4.29
N SER A 60 10.95 -7.64 3.52
CA SER A 60 11.53 -8.17 2.29
C SER A 60 12.46 -9.35 2.54
N LEU A 61 13.31 -9.30 3.57
CA LEU A 61 14.16 -10.43 3.95
C LEU A 61 13.35 -11.63 4.48
N LYS A 62 12.27 -11.39 5.22
CA LYS A 62 11.34 -12.45 5.64
C LYS A 62 10.67 -13.10 4.44
N LEU A 63 10.20 -12.29 3.48
CA LEU A 63 9.61 -12.78 2.25
C LEU A 63 10.63 -13.54 1.41
N LEU A 64 11.86 -13.04 1.27
CA LEU A 64 12.94 -13.70 0.52
C LEU A 64 13.23 -15.09 1.10
N LYS A 65 13.36 -15.21 2.42
CA LYS A 65 13.56 -16.52 3.07
C LYS A 65 12.42 -17.50 2.80
N ALA A 66 11.18 -17.03 2.77
CA ALA A 66 10.02 -17.87 2.48
C ALA A 66 9.90 -18.21 0.98
N PHE A 67 10.22 -17.24 0.12
CA PHE A 67 10.24 -17.39 -1.34
C PHE A 67 11.31 -18.40 -1.78
N ASP A 68 12.50 -18.33 -1.20
CA ASP A 68 13.61 -19.25 -1.50
C ASP A 68 13.30 -20.70 -1.08
N LYS A 69 12.39 -20.91 -0.12
CA LYS A 69 11.89 -22.23 0.27
C LYS A 69 10.85 -22.82 -0.69
N LEU A 70 10.29 -22.02 -1.60
CA LEU A 70 9.36 -22.52 -2.60
C LEU A 70 10.11 -23.33 -3.68
N PRO A 71 9.52 -24.42 -4.20
CA PRO A 71 10.05 -25.09 -5.39
C PRO A 71 10.21 -24.13 -6.56
N LYS A 72 11.22 -24.35 -7.43
CA LYS A 72 11.52 -23.46 -8.58
C LYS A 72 10.30 -23.15 -9.45
N ALA A 73 9.45 -24.16 -9.71
CA ALA A 73 8.20 -23.97 -10.46
C ALA A 73 7.22 -23.02 -9.74
N LYS A 74 7.10 -23.11 -8.41
CA LYS A 74 6.28 -22.20 -7.60
C LYS A 74 6.89 -20.80 -7.54
N GLN A 75 8.21 -20.66 -7.47
CA GLN A 75 8.89 -19.36 -7.53
C GLN A 75 8.60 -18.63 -8.85
N GLN A 76 8.69 -19.34 -9.98
CA GLN A 76 8.36 -18.77 -11.28
C GLN A 76 6.90 -18.32 -11.33
N LYS A 77 5.98 -19.21 -10.93
CA LYS A 77 4.55 -18.93 -10.88
C LYS A 77 4.19 -17.78 -9.93
N PHE A 78 4.91 -17.65 -8.81
CA PHE A 78 4.77 -16.52 -7.89
C PHE A 78 5.08 -15.20 -8.59
N VAL A 79 6.23 -15.11 -9.28
CA VAL A 79 6.63 -13.91 -10.04
C VAL A 79 5.68 -13.63 -11.21
N ASP A 80 5.09 -14.66 -11.81
CA ASP A 80 4.05 -14.48 -12.82
C ASP A 80 2.76 -13.88 -12.22
N TYR A 81 2.37 -14.28 -11.00
CA TYR A 81 1.24 -13.68 -10.30
C TYR A 81 1.48 -12.21 -9.91
N LEU A 82 2.69 -11.84 -9.47
CA LEU A 82 3.06 -10.44 -9.19
C LEU A 82 2.78 -9.52 -10.40
N GLN A 83 3.02 -10.05 -11.59
CA GLN A 83 2.89 -9.34 -12.85
C GLN A 83 1.51 -9.49 -13.49
N ASN A 84 0.65 -10.33 -12.92
CA ASN A 84 -0.65 -10.60 -13.52
C ASN A 84 -1.62 -9.46 -13.22
N ARG A 85 -1.92 -8.67 -14.26
CA ARG A 85 -2.86 -7.56 -14.16
C ARG A 85 -4.23 -7.97 -13.62
N LYS A 86 -4.73 -9.16 -13.99
CA LYS A 86 -6.03 -9.66 -13.51
C LYS A 86 -6.05 -9.89 -12.00
N VAL A 87 -4.92 -10.29 -11.40
CA VAL A 87 -4.81 -10.40 -9.93
C VAL A 87 -4.94 -9.02 -9.29
N GLN A 88 -4.24 -8.03 -9.83
CA GLN A 88 -4.30 -6.65 -9.32
C GLN A 88 -5.69 -6.01 -9.51
N GLU A 89 -6.36 -6.31 -10.62
CA GLU A 89 -7.74 -5.89 -10.87
C GLU A 89 -8.73 -6.59 -9.93
N ALA A 90 -8.54 -7.88 -9.67
CA ALA A 90 -9.35 -8.67 -8.76
C ALA A 90 -9.11 -8.36 -7.28
N TYR A 91 -8.06 -7.61 -6.93
CA TYR A 91 -7.80 -7.19 -5.55
C TYR A 91 -8.90 -6.24 -5.06
N ASN A 92 -9.95 -6.85 -4.53
CA ASN A 92 -11.12 -6.25 -3.95
C ASN A 92 -11.43 -7.09 -2.72
N VAL A 93 -11.44 -6.48 -1.55
CA VAL A 93 -11.68 -7.21 -0.31
C VAL A 93 -12.32 -6.28 0.70
N ARG A 94 -13.28 -6.82 1.46
CA ARG A 94 -14.02 -6.09 2.48
C ARG A 94 -14.00 -6.84 3.81
N ALA A 95 -14.00 -6.11 4.92
CA ALA A 95 -14.28 -6.65 6.24
C ALA A 95 -15.27 -5.74 6.95
N GLY A 96 -16.28 -6.36 7.56
CA GLY A 96 -17.19 -5.72 8.49
C GLY A 96 -16.90 -6.20 9.91
N GLY A 97 -17.24 -5.39 10.90
CA GLY A 97 -16.99 -5.75 12.29
C GLY A 97 -17.63 -4.81 13.29
N TYR A 98 -17.40 -5.07 14.57
CA TYR A 98 -17.86 -4.23 15.68
C TYR A 98 -16.68 -3.70 16.49
N ILE A 99 -16.91 -2.59 17.20
CA ILE A 99 -16.00 -2.08 18.23
C ILE A 99 -15.63 -3.21 19.20
N ASN A 100 -14.35 -3.36 19.47
CA ASN A 100 -13.74 -4.37 20.36
C ASN A 100 -13.84 -5.84 19.89
N ARG A 101 -14.58 -6.16 18.82
CA ARG A 101 -14.61 -7.50 18.23
C ARG A 101 -13.82 -7.61 16.92
N GLY A 102 -13.73 -6.50 16.18
CA GLY A 102 -13.11 -6.50 14.86
C GLY A 102 -13.89 -7.35 13.86
N GLY A 103 -13.19 -7.79 12.82
CA GLY A 103 -13.70 -8.67 11.77
C GLY A 103 -12.58 -9.13 10.85
N HIS A 104 -12.80 -10.27 10.23
CA HIS A 104 -11.86 -10.90 9.30
C HIS A 104 -12.66 -11.42 8.11
N ASN A 105 -12.09 -11.29 6.92
CA ASN A 105 -12.61 -11.89 5.70
C ASN A 105 -11.44 -12.30 4.82
N GLU A 106 -11.59 -13.42 4.13
CA GLU A 106 -10.60 -13.93 3.20
C GLU A 106 -11.28 -14.42 1.93
N GLU A 107 -10.85 -13.87 0.79
CA GLU A 107 -11.38 -14.16 -0.52
C GLU A 107 -10.31 -14.87 -1.35
N ALA A 108 -10.59 -16.11 -1.76
CA ALA A 108 -9.71 -16.85 -2.63
C ALA A 108 -9.89 -16.39 -4.09
N TYR A 109 -8.84 -15.88 -4.72
CA TYR A 109 -8.84 -15.62 -6.16
C TYR A 109 -8.61 -16.92 -6.94
N ASN A 110 -7.68 -17.75 -6.44
CA ASN A 110 -7.46 -19.12 -6.90
C ASN A 110 -6.78 -19.91 -5.76
N LYS A 111 -6.35 -21.15 -6.05
CA LYS A 111 -5.68 -22.02 -5.08
C LYS A 111 -4.33 -21.47 -4.54
N ASP A 112 -3.72 -20.52 -5.24
CA ASP A 112 -2.39 -19.98 -4.96
C ASP A 112 -2.45 -18.52 -4.46
N VAL A 113 -3.51 -17.76 -4.77
CA VAL A 113 -3.64 -16.32 -4.46
C VAL A 113 -4.91 -16.06 -3.64
N ARG A 114 -4.76 -15.31 -2.55
CA ARG A 114 -5.85 -14.94 -1.63
C ARG A 114 -5.75 -13.47 -1.25
N PHE A 115 -6.91 -12.83 -1.05
CA PHE A 115 -7.03 -11.48 -0.55
C PHE A 115 -7.62 -11.52 0.86
N VAL A 116 -6.95 -10.87 1.80
CA VAL A 116 -7.33 -10.90 3.22
C VAL A 116 -7.68 -9.49 3.66
N ALA A 117 -8.78 -9.35 4.38
CA ALA A 117 -9.22 -8.13 5.01
C ALA A 117 -9.39 -8.34 6.51
N ASP A 118 -8.66 -7.54 7.29
CA ASP A 118 -8.75 -7.51 8.74
C ASP A 118 -9.18 -6.12 9.19
N ILE A 119 -10.19 -6.05 10.05
CA ILE A 119 -10.58 -4.82 10.73
C ILE A 119 -10.51 -5.00 12.23
N LYS A 120 -9.85 -4.06 12.91
CA LYS A 120 -9.76 -4.01 14.36
C LYS A 120 -10.24 -2.65 14.84
N GLY A 121 -11.24 -2.65 15.72
CA GLY A 121 -11.74 -1.45 16.38
C GLY A 121 -11.45 -1.50 17.87
N VAL A 122 -10.89 -0.42 18.40
CA VAL A 122 -10.61 -0.25 19.84
C VAL A 122 -11.32 0.99 20.32
N ARG A 123 -12.02 0.87 21.45
CA ARG A 123 -12.63 1.99 22.16
C ARG A 123 -11.94 2.19 23.50
N LYS A 124 -11.53 3.43 23.79
CA LYS A 124 -11.00 3.85 25.09
C LYS A 124 -11.90 4.93 25.67
N ALA A 125 -12.29 4.80 26.93
CA ALA A 125 -13.08 5.83 27.61
C ALA A 125 -12.21 7.09 27.83
N THR A 126 -12.84 8.26 27.74
CA THR A 126 -12.22 9.56 28.05
C THR A 126 -13.20 10.39 28.87
N ARG A 127 -12.73 11.45 29.55
CA ARG A 127 -13.58 12.31 30.40
C ARG A 127 -14.74 12.97 29.64
N ALA A 128 -14.62 13.11 28.32
CA ALA A 128 -15.61 13.75 27.45
C ALA A 128 -16.35 12.76 26.51
N GLY A 129 -16.17 11.43 26.69
CA GLY A 129 -16.80 10.41 25.86
C GLY A 129 -15.90 9.19 25.63
N SER A 130 -15.62 8.86 24.37
CA SER A 130 -14.71 7.77 24.02
C SER A 130 -13.80 8.13 22.86
N HIS A 131 -12.56 7.70 22.91
CA HIS A 131 -11.66 7.71 21.77
C HIS A 131 -11.76 6.37 21.03
N ILE A 132 -12.08 6.40 19.75
CA ILE A 132 -12.20 5.21 18.90
C ILE A 132 -11.01 5.20 17.93
N THR A 133 -10.37 4.03 17.78
CA THR A 133 -9.33 3.78 16.78
C THR A 133 -9.69 2.56 15.96
N LEU A 134 -9.69 2.72 14.65
CA LEU A 134 -10.01 1.68 13.67
C LEU A 134 -8.80 1.43 12.83
N THR A 135 -8.37 0.19 12.76
CA THR A 135 -7.32 -0.26 11.86
C THR A 135 -7.95 -1.20 10.84
N PHE A 136 -7.81 -0.87 9.57
CA PHE A 136 -8.16 -1.76 8.48
C PHE A 136 -6.89 -2.16 7.74
N THR A 137 -6.72 -3.45 7.49
CA THR A 137 -5.57 -4.01 6.78
C THR A 137 -6.09 -4.90 5.66
N ALA A 138 -5.77 -4.54 4.42
CA ALA A 138 -6.00 -5.38 3.26
C ALA A 138 -4.66 -5.96 2.81
N THR A 139 -4.61 -7.27 2.58
CA THR A 139 -3.39 -8.00 2.22
C THR A 139 -3.63 -8.88 1.00
N GLU A 140 -2.79 -8.75 -0.02
CA GLU A 140 -2.66 -9.75 -1.08
C GLU A 140 -1.61 -10.79 -0.65
N ARG A 141 -1.96 -12.07 -0.76
CA ARG A 141 -1.05 -13.19 -0.47
C ARG A 141 -0.94 -14.12 -1.67
N ILE A 142 0.28 -14.58 -1.94
CA ILE A 142 0.58 -15.60 -2.94
C ILE A 142 1.32 -16.75 -2.23
N TYR A 143 0.82 -17.98 -2.33
CA TYR A 143 1.25 -19.12 -1.51
C TYR A 143 1.31 -18.80 -0.01
N ASN A 144 0.33 -18.03 0.48
CA ASN A 144 0.27 -17.50 1.85
C ASN A 144 1.41 -16.55 2.26
N LEU A 145 2.19 -16.05 1.28
CA LEU A 145 3.21 -15.03 1.52
C LEU A 145 2.64 -13.64 1.20
N PRO A 146 2.72 -12.66 2.12
CA PRO A 146 2.17 -11.32 1.89
C PRO A 146 3.01 -10.57 0.85
N VAL A 147 2.37 -10.06 -0.20
CA VAL A 147 3.05 -9.31 -1.27
C VAL A 147 2.65 -7.84 -1.30
N ILE A 148 1.41 -7.51 -0.91
CA ILE A 148 0.95 -6.13 -0.76
C ILE A 148 0.17 -6.07 0.53
N THR A 149 0.48 -5.12 1.40
CA THR A 149 -0.29 -4.85 2.62
C THR A 149 -0.65 -3.36 2.65
N GLN A 150 -1.94 -3.05 2.52
CA GLN A 150 -2.48 -1.70 2.60
C GLN A 150 -3.19 -1.52 3.93
N LYS A 151 -2.70 -0.59 4.75
CA LYS A 151 -3.20 -0.35 6.10
C LYS A 151 -3.71 1.07 6.22
N THR A 152 -4.89 1.22 6.83
CA THR A 152 -5.45 2.52 7.20
C THR A 152 -5.81 2.53 8.67
N VAL A 153 -5.63 3.69 9.30
CA VAL A 153 -5.95 3.94 10.70
C VAL A 153 -6.83 5.18 10.79
N LEU A 154 -8.09 4.99 11.16
CA LEU A 154 -9.04 6.07 11.42
C LEU A 154 -9.24 6.20 12.93
N SER A 155 -8.90 7.35 13.51
CA SER A 155 -9.10 7.64 14.93
C SER A 155 -9.92 8.90 15.12
N TYR A 156 -10.83 8.92 16.09
CA TYR A 156 -11.71 10.05 16.36
C TYR A 156 -12.27 9.99 17.79
N ASP A 157 -12.75 11.13 18.27
CA ASP A 157 -13.48 11.22 19.53
C ASP A 157 -14.98 11.07 19.28
N TYR A 158 -15.64 10.32 20.15
CA TYR A 158 -17.03 9.90 20.02
C TYR A 158 -17.84 10.24 21.29
N GLY A 159 -18.93 10.99 21.10
CA GLY A 159 -19.89 11.37 22.14
C GLY A 159 -21.27 11.62 21.51
N SER A 160 -21.82 12.82 21.66
CA SER A 160 -23.03 13.22 20.93
C SER A 160 -22.82 13.26 19.41
N ALA A 161 -21.62 13.62 18.97
CA ALA A 161 -21.16 13.63 17.58
C ALA A 161 -19.69 13.18 17.47
N VAL A 162 -19.24 12.90 16.26
CA VAL A 162 -17.83 12.60 15.96
C VAL A 162 -17.01 13.89 15.93
N LYS A 163 -15.85 13.90 16.61
CA LYS A 163 -14.92 15.03 16.69
C LYS A 163 -13.48 14.61 16.39
N SER A 164 -12.65 15.58 16.00
CA SER A 164 -11.20 15.43 15.84
C SER A 164 -10.76 14.22 14.98
N PRO A 165 -11.37 13.96 13.81
CA PRO A 165 -11.01 12.79 13.03
C PRO A 165 -9.59 12.91 12.47
N LYS A 166 -8.82 11.84 12.64
CA LYS A 166 -7.48 11.68 12.07
C LYS A 166 -7.45 10.39 11.27
N TYR A 167 -6.86 10.48 10.08
CA TYR A 167 -6.74 9.34 9.19
C TYR A 167 -5.28 9.20 8.76
N LYS A 168 -4.75 8.00 8.94
CA LYS A 168 -3.40 7.63 8.53
C LYS A 168 -3.49 6.45 7.58
N ARG A 169 -2.54 6.39 6.66
CA ARG A 169 -2.42 5.31 5.68
C ARG A 169 -0.96 4.90 5.55
N SER A 170 -0.73 3.63 5.29
CA SER A 170 0.58 3.08 5.00
C SER A 170 0.43 1.90 4.05
N VAL A 171 1.46 1.66 3.25
CA VAL A 171 1.52 0.50 2.36
C VAL A 171 2.89 -0.16 2.52
N THR A 172 2.89 -1.47 2.70
CA THR A 172 4.08 -2.30 2.54
C THR A 172 3.93 -3.00 1.20
N ASN A 173 4.81 -2.68 0.25
CA ASN A 173 4.76 -3.20 -1.10
C ASN A 173 5.97 -4.10 -1.37
N LEU A 174 5.71 -5.39 -1.49
CA LEU A 174 6.68 -6.43 -1.80
C LEU A 174 6.43 -7.08 -3.18
N ASN A 175 5.53 -6.52 -4.00
CA ASN A 175 5.17 -7.09 -5.31
C ASN A 175 6.29 -6.89 -6.34
N GLY A 176 7.10 -5.82 -6.25
CA GLY A 176 8.24 -5.58 -7.13
C GLY A 176 7.90 -5.30 -8.61
N ALA A 177 6.70 -5.67 -9.09
CA ALA A 177 6.25 -5.43 -10.46
C ALA A 177 5.34 -4.20 -10.60
N VAL A 178 4.75 -3.74 -9.48
CA VAL A 178 3.91 -2.53 -9.42
C VAL A 178 4.39 -1.60 -8.31
N ALA A 179 4.38 -0.28 -8.58
CA ALA A 179 4.56 0.74 -7.57
C ALA A 179 3.20 1.21 -7.05
N ILE A 180 2.99 1.16 -5.73
CA ILE A 180 1.72 1.56 -5.11
C ILE A 180 1.93 2.88 -4.36
N THR A 181 1.26 3.93 -4.81
CA THR A 181 1.33 5.26 -4.19
C THR A 181 -0.07 5.80 -3.91
N PRO A 182 -0.26 6.59 -2.85
CA PRO A 182 -1.55 7.22 -2.62
C PRO A 182 -1.76 8.41 -3.56
N VAL A 183 -3.00 8.58 -4.03
CA VAL A 183 -3.44 9.67 -4.90
C VAL A 183 -4.03 10.80 -4.06
N LYS A 184 -3.41 11.99 -4.12
CA LYS A 184 -3.83 13.26 -3.46
C LYS A 184 -4.24 13.07 -1.97
N LYS A 185 -4.83 14.11 -1.37
CA LYS A 185 -5.26 14.10 0.04
C LYS A 185 -6.36 13.06 0.27
N ASP A 186 -6.37 12.46 1.45
CA ASP A 186 -7.47 11.60 1.88
C ASP A 186 -8.75 12.42 2.05
N ALA A 187 -9.90 11.78 1.86
CA ALA A 187 -11.20 12.36 2.11
C ALA A 187 -11.76 11.82 3.43
N ILE A 188 -12.09 12.72 4.36
CA ILE A 188 -12.83 12.39 5.60
C ILE A 188 -14.19 13.07 5.53
N LYS A 189 -15.26 12.32 5.77
CA LYS A 189 -16.63 12.83 5.85
C LYS A 189 -17.25 12.43 7.17
N VAL A 190 -17.78 13.42 7.89
CA VAL A 190 -18.48 13.25 9.16
C VAL A 190 -19.93 13.69 8.99
N SER A 191 -20.87 12.89 9.49
CA SER A 191 -22.29 13.24 9.56
C SER A 191 -22.88 12.71 10.86
N GLY A 192 -23.10 13.61 11.83
CA GLY A 192 -23.55 13.26 13.17
C GLY A 192 -22.61 12.28 13.87
N ARG A 193 -23.10 11.05 14.09
CA ARG A 193 -22.36 9.93 14.71
C ARG A 193 -21.66 9.03 13.69
N ASN A 194 -21.79 9.31 12.40
CA ASN A 194 -21.22 8.52 11.33
C ASN A 194 -19.95 9.20 10.80
N ILE A 195 -18.97 8.39 10.42
CA ILE A 195 -17.74 8.86 9.82
C ILE A 195 -17.28 7.89 8.74
N SER A 196 -16.76 8.44 7.65
CA SER A 196 -16.06 7.67 6.62
C SER A 196 -14.75 8.38 6.28
N ALA A 197 -13.70 7.58 6.05
CA ALA A 197 -12.45 8.05 5.53
C ALA A 197 -12.06 7.20 4.32
N THR A 198 -11.62 7.84 3.25
CA THR A 198 -11.24 7.20 1.99
C THR A 198 -9.86 7.68 1.58
N THR A 199 -8.99 6.73 1.26
CA THR A 199 -7.78 6.97 0.48
C THR A 199 -7.91 6.33 -0.89
N THR A 200 -7.20 6.87 -1.87
CA THR A 200 -7.13 6.30 -3.21
C THR A 200 -5.70 5.88 -3.46
N TRP A 201 -5.48 4.65 -3.90
CA TRP A 201 -4.18 4.09 -4.25
C TRP A 201 -4.06 3.98 -5.75
N LYS A 202 -2.90 4.36 -6.29
CA LYS A 202 -2.50 4.18 -7.67
C LYS A 202 -1.45 3.08 -7.72
N ALA A 203 -1.74 2.00 -8.42
CA ALA A 203 -0.80 0.94 -8.73
C ALA A 203 -0.27 1.15 -10.15
N ALA A 204 0.96 1.66 -10.27
CA ALA A 204 1.63 1.93 -11.54
C ALA A 204 2.51 0.74 -11.95
N PRO A 205 2.31 0.17 -13.17
CA PRO A 205 3.18 -0.87 -13.71
C PRO A 205 4.64 -0.42 -13.81
N LEU A 206 5.57 -1.25 -13.30
CA LEU A 206 7.01 -1.07 -13.49
C LEU A 206 7.56 -1.88 -14.68
N TYR A 207 6.85 -2.93 -15.08
CA TYR A 207 7.20 -3.80 -16.21
C TYR A 207 6.07 -3.82 -17.26
N ARG A 208 6.43 -3.99 -18.53
CA ARG A 208 5.46 -4.07 -19.64
C ARG A 208 4.51 -5.26 -19.52
N SER A 209 4.97 -6.37 -18.94
CA SER A 209 4.17 -7.57 -18.65
C SER A 209 2.93 -7.31 -17.79
N VAL A 210 2.93 -6.24 -16.97
CA VAL A 210 1.79 -5.85 -16.13
C VAL A 210 0.82 -4.93 -16.88
N GLY A 211 1.24 -4.38 -18.02
CA GLY A 211 0.53 -3.41 -18.83
C GLY A 211 1.09 -1.99 -18.72
N ALA A 212 0.50 -1.07 -19.48
CA ALA A 212 0.99 0.32 -19.54
C ALA A 212 0.27 1.25 -18.56
N THR A 213 -1.01 1.00 -18.27
CA THR A 213 -1.88 1.93 -17.55
C THR A 213 -1.91 1.65 -16.04
N PRO A 214 -1.83 2.68 -15.19
CA PRO A 214 -2.02 2.54 -13.75
C PRO A 214 -3.43 2.09 -13.39
N LEU A 215 -3.55 1.23 -12.39
CA LEU A 215 -4.81 0.88 -11.76
C LEU A 215 -5.07 1.80 -10.57
N THR A 216 -6.34 2.12 -10.32
CA THR A 216 -6.75 2.94 -9.19
C THR A 216 -7.69 2.15 -8.28
N LYS A 217 -7.37 2.08 -7.00
CA LYS A 217 -8.15 1.39 -5.97
C LYS A 217 -8.55 2.38 -4.89
N ARG A 218 -9.80 2.35 -4.44
CA ARG A 218 -10.22 3.10 -3.25
C ARG A 218 -10.15 2.19 -2.04
N GLN A 219 -9.61 2.71 -0.95
CA GLN A 219 -9.67 2.09 0.36
C GLN A 219 -10.51 2.98 1.26
N THR A 220 -11.66 2.46 1.71
CA THR A 220 -12.59 3.21 2.56
C THR A 220 -12.76 2.49 3.89
N THR A 221 -12.78 3.26 4.97
CA THR A 221 -13.15 2.81 6.31
C THR A 221 -14.33 3.66 6.76
N ALA A 222 -15.46 3.03 7.07
CA ALA A 222 -16.68 3.70 7.49
C ALA A 222 -17.21 3.13 8.80
N THR A 223 -17.78 4.01 9.61
CA THR A 223 -18.51 3.70 10.83
C THR A 223 -19.95 4.19 10.70
N VAL A 224 -20.89 3.30 11.00
CA VAL A 224 -22.28 3.65 11.25
C VAL A 224 -22.64 3.14 12.64
N ASN A 225 -22.87 4.06 13.58
CA ASN A 225 -23.00 3.76 15.01
C ASN A 225 -21.79 2.98 15.57
N VAL A 226 -21.97 1.71 15.96
CA VAL A 226 -20.91 0.82 16.50
C VAL A 226 -20.41 -0.22 15.49
N LYS A 227 -21.00 -0.22 14.28
CA LYS A 227 -20.66 -1.16 13.20
C LYS A 227 -19.68 -0.51 12.24
N PHE A 228 -18.68 -1.27 11.85
CA PHE A 228 -17.67 -0.89 10.88
C PHE A 228 -17.81 -1.67 9.61
N ASN A 229 -17.53 -0.99 8.51
CA ASN A 229 -17.29 -1.62 7.23
C ASN A 229 -16.06 -0.94 6.62
N ALA A 230 -15.11 -1.75 6.16
CA ALA A 230 -13.98 -1.27 5.40
C ALA A 230 -13.76 -2.15 4.18
N TRP A 231 -13.24 -1.55 3.12
CA TRP A 231 -13.01 -2.23 1.86
C TRP A 231 -11.88 -1.57 1.06
N VAL A 232 -11.20 -2.38 0.25
CA VAL A 232 -10.34 -1.97 -0.86
C VAL A 232 -10.98 -2.47 -2.13
N GLY A 233 -11.08 -1.67 -3.19
CA GLY A 233 -11.64 -2.13 -4.47
C GLY A 233 -11.64 -1.08 -5.57
N ASN A 234 -12.10 -1.50 -6.76
CA ASN A 234 -12.46 -0.57 -7.83
C ASN A 234 -13.76 0.15 -7.42
N ARG A 235 -13.90 1.42 -7.78
CA ARG A 235 -15.19 2.10 -7.66
C ARG A 235 -15.97 1.91 -8.96
#